data_AF-A0A7W1WNY5-F1
#
_entry.id   AF-A0A7W1WNY5-F1
#
_cell.length_a   1.000
_cell.length_b   1.000
_cell.length_c   1.000
_cell.angle_alpha   90.00
_cell.angle_beta   90.00
_cell.angle_gamma   90.00
#
_symmetry.space_group_name_H-M   'P 1'
#
loop_
_entity.id
_entity.type
_entity.pdbx_description
1 polymer ?
#
loop_
_entity_poly.entity_id
_entity_poly.type
_entity_poly.pdbx_seq_one_letter_code
_entity_poly.pdbx_strand_id
1 'polypeptide(L)'
;MRKNNLTQGDADNIKKGQAVGYVVYTMAKLGYSRLQIEEVTRELKNCFNMKCRNYVFDSNLTAGRTDRKNLLPTIAEQNNKRDG
;
A
#
# COMPACT_ATOMS: atom_id res chain seq x y z
N MET A 1 20.28 13.56 -40.02
CA MET A 1 19.00 13.00 -39.52
C MET A 1 19.23 12.45 -38.11
N ARG A 2 18.67 13.09 -37.08
CA ARG A 2 18.69 12.58 -35.70
C ARG A 2 17.55 11.56 -35.55
N LYS A 3 17.89 10.32 -35.21
CA LYS A 3 16.89 9.32 -34.81
C LYS A 3 16.53 9.60 -33.35
N ASN A 4 15.36 10.18 -33.13
CA ASN A 4 14.77 10.30 -31.80
C ASN A 4 14.24 8.92 -31.41
N ASN A 5 15.08 8.11 -30.77
CA ASN A 5 14.61 6.92 -30.08
C ASN A 5 13.90 7.40 -28.82
N LEU A 6 12.58 7.58 -28.91
CA LEU A 6 11.71 7.51 -27.74
C LEU A 6 11.80 6.08 -27.22
N THR A 7 12.77 5.81 -26.36
CA THR A 7 12.82 4.58 -25.58
C THR A 7 11.63 4.61 -24.63
N GLN A 8 10.56 3.98 -25.10
CA GLN A 8 9.66 3.11 -24.36
C GLN A 8 9.89 3.21 -22.86
N GLY A 9 8.99 3.95 -22.18
CA GLY A 9 9.11 4.20 -20.75
C GLY A 9 9.46 2.91 -20.02
N ASP A 10 10.54 2.95 -19.27
CA ASP A 10 10.87 1.96 -18.25
C ASP A 10 9.72 2.00 -17.23
N ALA A 11 8.64 1.29 -17.53
CA ALA A 11 7.64 0.96 -16.53
C ALA A 11 8.38 0.07 -15.53
N ASP A 12 8.76 0.63 -14.39
CA ASP A 12 9.38 -0.09 -13.29
C ASP A 12 8.53 -1.33 -12.98
N ASN A 13 8.95 -2.48 -13.50
CA ASN A 13 8.21 -3.72 -13.35
C ASN A 13 8.19 -4.08 -11.86
N ILE A 14 7.00 -4.05 -11.24
CA ILE A 14 6.83 -4.44 -9.86
C ILE A 14 7.11 -5.94 -9.73
N LYS A 15 8.09 -6.33 -8.91
CA LYS A 15 8.34 -7.76 -8.65
C LYS A 15 7.13 -8.37 -7.96
N LYS A 16 6.80 -9.63 -8.28
CA LYS A 16 5.63 -10.34 -7.70
C LYS A 16 5.53 -10.27 -6.17
N GLY A 17 6.67 -10.31 -5.47
CA GLY A 17 6.70 -10.20 -4.01
C GLY A 17 6.41 -8.78 -3.47
N GLN A 18 6.66 -7.74 -4.27
CA GLN A 18 6.35 -6.35 -3.94
C GLN A 18 4.88 -6.03 -4.18
N ALA A 19 4.27 -6.64 -5.21
CA ALA A 19 2.85 -6.42 -5.54
C ALA A 19 1.92 -6.71 -4.37
N VAL A 20 2.12 -7.84 -3.67
CA VAL A 20 1.31 -8.18 -2.48
C VAL A 20 1.51 -7.16 -1.35
N GLY A 21 2.75 -6.71 -1.13
CA GLY A 21 3.03 -5.67 -0.14
C GLY A 21 2.28 -4.36 -0.42
N TYR A 22 2.25 -3.91 -1.68
CA TYR A 22 1.51 -2.70 -2.07
C TYR A 22 0.00 -2.84 -1.87
N VAL A 23 -0.58 -4.01 -2.13
CA VAL A 23 -2.01 -4.25 -1.85
C VAL A 23 -2.28 -4.16 -0.35
N VAL A 24 -1.47 -4.84 0.46
CA VAL A 24 -1.58 -4.80 1.94
C VAL A 24 -1.48 -3.37 2.45
N TYR A 25 -0.47 -2.62 2.01
CA TYR A 25 -0.28 -1.21 2.37
C TYR A 25 -1.50 -0.35 1.99
N THR A 26 -1.98 -0.49 0.77
CA THR A 26 -3.09 0.32 0.24
C THR A 26 -4.38 0.06 1.01
N MET A 27 -4.72 -1.21 1.24
CA MET A 27 -5.91 -1.57 2.01
C MET A 27 -5.80 -1.11 3.47
N ALA A 28 -4.61 -1.25 4.09
CA ALA A 28 -4.37 -0.75 5.43
C ALA A 28 -4.56 0.77 5.53
N LYS A 29 -4.09 1.52 4.53
CA LYS A 29 -4.25 2.97 4.40
C LYS A 29 -5.72 3.38 4.24
N LEU A 30 -6.47 2.63 3.44
CA LEU A 30 -7.91 2.83 3.23
C LEU A 30 -8.76 2.43 4.46
N GLY A 31 -8.18 1.71 5.43
CA GLY A 31 -8.82 1.40 6.71
C GLY A 31 -9.53 0.05 6.76
N TYR A 32 -9.22 -0.86 5.83
CA TYR A 32 -9.74 -2.22 5.88
C TYR A 32 -9.22 -2.96 7.13
N SER A 33 -10.04 -3.88 7.65
CA SER A 33 -9.66 -4.71 8.80
C SER A 33 -8.53 -5.68 8.43
N ARG A 34 -7.79 -6.17 9.44
CA ARG A 34 -6.72 -7.15 9.20
C ARG A 34 -7.26 -8.42 8.50
N LEU A 35 -8.43 -8.90 8.93
CA LEU A 35 -9.07 -10.09 8.36
C LEU A 35 -9.35 -9.92 6.85
N GLN A 36 -9.96 -8.80 6.45
CA GLN A 36 -10.23 -8.51 5.03
C GLN A 36 -8.94 -8.45 4.20
N ILE A 37 -7.87 -7.89 4.76
CA ILE A 37 -6.57 -7.80 4.09
C ILE A 37 -5.93 -9.20 3.95
N GLU A 38 -6.04 -10.05 4.97
CA GLU A 38 -5.56 -11.44 4.94
C GLU A 38 -6.31 -12.27 3.90
N GLU A 39 -7.63 -12.11 3.80
CA GLU A 39 -8.46 -12.76 2.79
C GLU A 39 -8.02 -12.39 1.37
N VAL A 40 -7.93 -11.08 1.06
CA VAL A 40 -7.48 -10.62 -0.26
C VAL A 40 -6.05 -11.09 -0.56
N THR A 41 -5.17 -11.03 0.44
CA THR A 41 -3.78 -11.50 0.28
C THR A 41 -3.72 -13.00 -0.02
N ARG A 42 -4.57 -13.80 0.61
CA ARG A 42 -4.68 -15.25 0.33
C ARG A 42 -5.14 -15.50 -1.10
N GLU A 43 -6.18 -14.79 -1.56
CA GLU A 43 -6.65 -14.93 -2.95
C GLU A 43 -5.59 -14.51 -3.96
N LEU A 44 -4.87 -13.41 -3.73
CA LEU A 44 -3.78 -12.97 -4.60
C LEU A 44 -2.64 -14.00 -4.69
N LYS A 45 -2.29 -14.63 -3.56
CA LYS A 45 -1.27 -15.70 -3.53
C LYS A 45 -1.73 -16.91 -4.35
N ASN A 46 -3.00 -17.29 -4.24
CA ASN A 46 -3.57 -18.45 -4.93
C ASN A 46 -3.76 -18.20 -6.44
N CYS A 47 -4.38 -17.08 -6.83
CA CYS A 47 -4.71 -16.77 -8.22
C CYS A 47 -3.47 -16.51 -9.08
N PHE A 48 -2.44 -15.87 -8.52
CA PHE A 48 -1.26 -15.41 -9.28
C PHE A 48 0.04 -16.12 -8.91
N ASN A 49 -0.03 -17.17 -8.09
CA ASN A 49 1.12 -17.90 -7.54
C ASN A 49 2.17 -16.94 -6.95
N MET A 50 1.69 -15.94 -6.20
CA MET A 50 2.53 -14.93 -5.57
C MET A 50 3.00 -15.43 -4.20
N LYS A 51 4.21 -15.02 -3.81
CA LYS A 51 4.76 -15.28 -2.48
C LYS A 51 4.75 -13.99 -1.67
N CYS A 52 4.22 -14.05 -0.46
CA CYS A 52 4.33 -12.99 0.53
C CYS A 52 4.85 -13.59 1.83
N ARG A 53 6.00 -13.09 2.30
CA ARG A 53 6.55 -13.46 3.60
C ARG A 53 5.81 -12.69 4.69
N ASN A 54 5.65 -13.28 5.87
CA ASN A 54 4.90 -12.66 6.97
C ASN A 54 5.45 -11.27 7.33
N TYR A 55 6.78 -11.09 7.38
CA TYR A 55 7.36 -9.78 7.66
C TYR A 55 7.00 -8.70 6.61
N VAL A 56 6.79 -9.09 5.34
CA VAL A 56 6.38 -8.15 4.28
C VAL A 56 4.93 -7.73 4.49
N PHE A 57 4.09 -8.68 4.90
CA PHE A 57 2.70 -8.40 5.23
C PHE A 57 2.61 -7.43 6.42
N ASP A 58 3.27 -7.78 7.54
CA ASP A 58 3.17 -6.99 8.78
C ASP A 58 3.81 -5.59 8.63
N SER A 59 4.91 -5.48 7.88
CA SER A 59 5.55 -4.17 7.63
C SER A 59 4.66 -3.25 6.80
N ASN A 60 4.06 -3.75 5.72
CA ASN A 60 3.16 -2.96 4.87
C ASN A 60 1.85 -2.64 5.57
N LEU A 61 1.31 -3.56 6.37
CA LEU A 61 0.11 -3.32 7.18
C LEU A 61 0.37 -2.18 8.18
N THR A 62 1.50 -2.20 8.86
CA THR A 62 1.90 -1.17 9.82
C THR A 62 2.11 0.17 9.12
N ALA A 63 2.85 0.19 8.01
CA ALA A 63 3.10 1.40 7.23
C ALA A 63 1.80 2.04 6.73
N GLY A 64 0.89 1.26 6.14
CA GLY A 64 -0.38 1.80 5.65
C GLY A 64 -1.27 2.35 6.78
N ARG A 65 -1.28 1.71 7.95
CA ARG A 65 -2.00 2.22 9.13
C ARG A 65 -1.39 3.51 9.67
N THR A 66 -0.07 3.62 9.69
CA THR A 66 0.62 4.86 10.09
C THR A 66 0.26 6.00 9.13
N ASP A 67 0.33 5.76 7.83
CA ASP A 67 -0.03 6.77 6.84
C ASP A 67 -1.51 7.17 6.90
N ARG A 68 -2.41 6.23 7.21
CA ARG A 68 -3.81 6.55 7.47
C ARG A 68 -3.97 7.54 8.62
N LYS A 69 -3.24 7.33 9.73
CA LYS A 69 -3.27 8.26 10.88
C LYS A 69 -2.79 9.65 10.48
N ASN A 70 -1.81 9.74 9.60
CA ASN A 70 -1.31 11.02 9.09
C ASN A 70 -2.26 11.71 8.10
N LEU A 71 -3.06 10.94 7.35
CA LEU A 71 -4.03 11.47 6.38
C LEU A 71 -5.36 11.90 6.97
N LEU A 72 -5.73 11.33 8.12
CA LEU A 72 -6.86 11.77 8.91
C LEU A 72 -6.30 12.66 10.02
N PRO A 73 -6.04 13.96 9.79
CA PRO A 73 -5.72 14.85 10.90
C PRO A 73 -6.84 14.68 11.90
N THR A 74 -6.47 14.19 13.07
CA THR A 74 -7.37 13.92 14.18
C THR A 74 -8.26 15.15 14.31
N ILE A 75 -9.58 15.00 14.20
CA ILE A 75 -10.54 16.11 14.38
C ILE A 75 -10.26 16.86 15.72
N ALA A 76 -9.59 16.19 16.67
CA ALA A 76 -9.01 16.76 17.88
C ALA A 76 -8.03 17.94 17.67
N GLU A 77 -7.21 17.96 16.62
CA GLU A 77 -6.25 19.06 16.37
C GLU A 77 -6.92 20.30 15.77
N GLN A 78 -8.09 20.16 15.12
CA GLN A 78 -8.83 21.29 14.59
C GLN A 78 -9.66 22.03 15.66
N ASN A 79 -10.06 21.34 16.73
CA ASN A 79 -10.81 21.97 17.83
C ASN A 79 -9.90 22.80 18.76
N ASN A 80 -8.65 22.38 19.00
CA ASN A 80 -7.71 23.15 19.84
C ASN A 80 -7.15 24.42 19.19
N LYS A 81 -7.42 24.68 17.90
CA LYS A 81 -7.02 25.93 17.22
C LYS A 81 -8.14 26.96 17.09
N ARG A 82 -9.37 26.64 17.50
CA ARG A 82 -10.50 27.57 17.44
C ARG A 82 -10.82 28.25 18.77
N ASP A 83 -10.20 27.77 19.85
CA ASP A 83 -10.39 28.27 21.22
C ASP A 83 -9.13 28.94 21.79
N GLY A 84 -8.15 29.29 20.94
CA GLY A 84 -6.90 29.95 21.31
C GLY A 84 -6.79 31.36 20.74
#